data_AF-A0A7K9G8P9-F1
#
_entry.id   AF-A0A7K9G8P9-F1
#
_cell.length_a   1.000
_cell.length_b   1.000
_cell.length_c   1.000
_cell.angle_alpha   90.00
_cell.angle_beta   90.00
_cell.angle_gamma   90.00
#
_symmetry.space_group_name_H-M   'P 1'
#
loop_
_entity.id
_entity.type
_entity.pdbx_description
1 polymer ?
#
loop_
_entity_poly.entity_id
_entity_poly.type
_entity_poly.pdbx_seq_one_letter_code
_entity_poly.pdbx_strand_id
1 'polypeptide(L)'
;EPHPPVVPSGPRPSKTCDVVRTERPRSCSGMAVTGLRTAKYHLPEWHRRNAGVCYEAHTAGEQAERGRAEAKHLVKHAAASAQRAQGYSKATLGQRLQDVHFWRVELQKEIMELDAETNLLAAQKLRLERALDATEVPYSVVIDNLECRERRQPPDLVIDEVERQLMKEADLIRDIRDLLKRTIIQAATQIRSNRIQKENCELDWSDKVETYHIDDKCIGYCADSTNVQFHPSSVKFEENASTPKSWAQFSHDNISRAEQEKLASVQLRSLINNIIHDASEDLRMQRAAVSEAFDSHCRELDQAKLRLESHLQQ
;
A
#
# COMPACT_ATOMS: atom_id res chain seq x y z
N GLU A 1 -27.27 -14.94 -42.34
CA GLU A 1 -28.21 -16.07 -42.30
C GLU A 1 -29.62 -15.60 -42.66
N PRO A 2 -30.40 -16.39 -43.40
CA PRO A 2 -31.70 -15.94 -43.91
C PRO A 2 -32.79 -15.99 -42.83
N HIS A 3 -33.64 -14.96 -42.81
CA HIS A 3 -34.84 -14.91 -41.99
C HIS A 3 -35.83 -16.03 -42.38
N PRO A 4 -36.49 -16.70 -41.42
CA PRO A 4 -37.56 -17.66 -41.73
C PRO A 4 -38.83 -16.92 -42.21
N PRO A 5 -39.62 -17.55 -43.10
CA PRO A 5 -40.75 -16.89 -43.75
C PRO A 5 -41.92 -16.63 -42.78
N VAL A 6 -42.53 -15.45 -42.93
CA VAL A 6 -43.78 -15.08 -42.24
C VAL A 6 -44.93 -15.83 -42.89
N VAL A 7 -45.61 -16.68 -42.12
CA VAL A 7 -46.84 -17.36 -42.54
C VAL A 7 -48.05 -16.45 -42.28
N PRO A 8 -48.95 -16.23 -43.26
CA PRO A 8 -50.12 -15.37 -43.06
C PRO A 8 -51.12 -15.97 -42.08
N SER A 9 -51.65 -15.14 -41.18
CA SER A 9 -52.75 -15.50 -40.28
C SER A 9 -54.06 -15.62 -41.07
N GLY A 10 -54.51 -16.86 -41.34
CA GLY A 10 -55.85 -17.13 -41.85
C GLY A 10 -56.94 -16.88 -40.80
N PRO A 11 -58.20 -16.61 -41.22
CA PRO A 11 -59.27 -16.25 -40.30
C PRO A 11 -59.65 -17.44 -39.40
N ARG A 12 -59.71 -17.19 -38.09
CA ARG A 12 -60.19 -18.17 -37.10
C ARG A 12 -61.67 -18.48 -37.37
N PRO A 13 -62.10 -19.76 -37.38
CA PRO A 13 -63.52 -20.06 -37.51
C PRO A 13 -64.30 -19.48 -36.32
N SER A 14 -65.44 -18.89 -36.66
CA SER A 14 -66.38 -18.20 -35.79
C SER A 14 -66.87 -19.07 -34.63
N LYS A 15 -66.92 -18.44 -33.45
CA LYS A 15 -67.59 -18.93 -32.24
C LYS A 15 -69.04 -19.27 -32.55
N THR A 16 -69.43 -20.53 -32.36
CA THR A 16 -70.66 -20.99 -31.66
C THR A 16 -70.80 -22.50 -31.84
N CYS A 17 -70.53 -23.25 -30.78
CA CYS A 17 -71.25 -24.48 -30.52
C CYS A 17 -71.96 -24.27 -29.19
N ASP A 18 -73.19 -23.78 -29.25
CA ASP A 18 -74.11 -23.83 -28.12
C ASP A 18 -74.40 -25.30 -27.83
N VAL A 19 -73.89 -25.80 -26.70
CA VAL A 19 -74.30 -27.09 -26.17
C VAL A 19 -74.79 -26.88 -24.74
N VAL A 20 -76.10 -27.06 -24.62
CA VAL A 20 -76.91 -27.02 -23.39
C VAL A 20 -76.22 -27.75 -22.25
N ARG A 21 -76.08 -27.08 -21.09
CA ARG A 21 -75.69 -27.69 -19.83
C ARG A 21 -76.79 -28.65 -19.37
N THR A 22 -76.54 -29.95 -19.42
CA THR A 22 -77.37 -30.94 -18.72
C THR A 22 -76.69 -31.35 -17.43
N GLU A 23 -77.43 -31.22 -16.32
CA GLU A 23 -77.02 -31.66 -15.00
C GLU A 23 -76.73 -33.17 -14.99
N ARG A 24 -75.74 -33.57 -14.19
CA ARG A 24 -75.26 -34.96 -14.06
C ARG A 24 -76.40 -35.93 -13.74
N PRO A 25 -76.23 -37.22 -14.11
CA PRO A 25 -75.82 -38.17 -13.07
C PRO A 25 -74.55 -38.95 -13.40
N ARG A 26 -73.91 -39.46 -12.34
CA ARG A 26 -72.73 -40.34 -12.35
C ARG A 26 -72.97 -41.64 -13.13
N SER A 27 -71.86 -42.29 -13.52
CA SER A 27 -71.70 -43.75 -13.70
C SER A 27 -71.66 -44.29 -15.14
N CYS A 28 -70.45 -44.55 -15.63
CA CYS A 28 -70.00 -45.88 -16.10
C CYS A 28 -68.59 -45.76 -16.69
N SER A 29 -67.56 -45.75 -15.84
CA SER A 29 -66.25 -46.24 -16.27
C SER A 29 -66.35 -47.76 -16.22
N GLY A 30 -66.76 -48.35 -17.35
CA GLY A 30 -66.96 -49.79 -17.48
C GLY A 30 -65.69 -50.55 -17.13
N MET A 31 -65.83 -51.49 -16.20
CA MET A 31 -64.83 -52.51 -15.92
C MET A 31 -64.47 -53.25 -17.21
N ALA A 32 -63.17 -53.49 -17.39
CA ALA A 32 -62.66 -54.32 -18.46
C ALA A 32 -63.24 -55.73 -18.34
N VAL A 33 -64.00 -56.16 -19.34
CA VAL A 33 -64.36 -57.57 -19.54
C VAL A 33 -63.80 -58.01 -20.88
N THR A 34 -62.95 -59.02 -20.79
CA THR A 34 -62.33 -59.81 -21.85
C THR A 34 -63.41 -60.38 -22.78
N GLY A 35 -63.38 -60.01 -24.06
CA GLY A 35 -64.26 -60.58 -25.10
C GLY A 35 -64.54 -59.58 -26.22
N LEU A 36 -64.29 -59.98 -27.47
CA LEU A 36 -64.40 -59.16 -28.68
C LEU A 36 -65.71 -58.32 -28.72
N ARG A 37 -65.59 -57.00 -28.64
CA ARG A 37 -66.63 -56.07 -29.08
C ARG A 37 -66.15 -55.39 -30.36
N THR A 38 -66.95 -55.43 -31.41
CA THR A 38 -66.82 -54.49 -32.53
C THR A 38 -67.03 -53.08 -31.97
N ALA A 39 -65.91 -52.40 -31.69
CA ALA A 39 -65.83 -51.09 -31.04
C ALA A 39 -66.28 -49.94 -31.96
N LYS A 40 -67.56 -49.96 -32.38
CA LYS A 40 -68.16 -48.87 -33.14
C LYS A 40 -68.86 -47.93 -32.16
N TYR A 41 -68.36 -46.71 -32.05
CA TYR A 41 -69.02 -45.63 -31.31
C TYR A 41 -70.38 -45.32 -31.94
N HIS A 42 -71.37 -44.97 -31.12
CA HIS A 42 -72.59 -44.35 -31.66
C HIS A 42 -72.27 -42.94 -32.16
N LEU A 43 -72.92 -42.50 -33.24
CA LEU A 43 -72.64 -41.21 -33.87
C LEU A 43 -72.64 -40.02 -32.87
N PRO A 44 -73.57 -39.92 -31.90
CA PRO A 44 -73.54 -38.87 -30.88
C PRO A 44 -72.34 -38.96 -29.92
N GLU A 45 -71.85 -40.16 -29.62
CA GLU A 45 -70.67 -40.38 -28.78
C GLU A 45 -69.38 -39.98 -29.51
N TRP A 46 -69.30 -40.27 -30.82
CA TRP A 46 -68.20 -39.82 -31.67
C TRP A 46 -68.15 -38.28 -31.76
N HIS A 47 -69.30 -37.63 -31.97
CA HIS A 47 -69.38 -36.17 -31.99
C HIS A 47 -68.94 -35.55 -30.65
N ARG A 48 -69.39 -36.11 -29.52
CA ARG A 48 -69.01 -35.64 -28.18
C ARG A 48 -67.51 -35.81 -27.92
N ARG A 49 -66.93 -36.94 -28.31
CA ARG A 49 -65.49 -37.20 -28.17
C ARG A 49 -64.67 -36.24 -29.04
N ASN A 50 -65.02 -36.08 -30.32
CA ASN A 50 -64.31 -35.14 -31.21
C ASN A 50 -64.43 -33.69 -30.74
N ALA A 51 -65.61 -33.27 -30.28
CA ALA A 51 -65.78 -31.95 -29.68
C ALA A 51 -64.89 -31.76 -28.43
N GLY A 52 -64.80 -32.79 -27.58
CA GLY A 52 -63.89 -32.82 -26.42
C GLY A 52 -62.41 -32.70 -26.84
N VAL A 53 -61.96 -33.49 -27.82
CA VAL A 53 -60.58 -33.44 -28.35
C VAL A 53 -60.28 -32.07 -28.98
N CYS A 54 -61.21 -31.48 -29.74
CA CYS A 54 -61.03 -30.15 -30.31
C CYS A 54 -60.93 -29.07 -29.22
N TYR A 55 -61.73 -29.17 -28.16
CA TYR A 55 -61.67 -28.26 -27.01
C TYR A 55 -60.36 -28.41 -26.22
N GLU A 56 -59.91 -29.65 -25.97
CA GLU A 56 -58.62 -29.95 -25.35
C GLU A 56 -57.45 -29.40 -26.18
N ALA A 57 -57.47 -29.59 -27.51
CA ALA A 57 -56.44 -29.05 -28.40
C ALA A 57 -56.42 -27.51 -28.39
N HIS A 58 -57.59 -26.87 -28.40
CA HIS A 58 -57.69 -25.41 -28.31
C HIS A 58 -57.14 -24.88 -26.98
N THR A 59 -57.56 -25.46 -25.86
CA THR A 59 -57.09 -25.05 -24.53
C THR A 59 -55.59 -25.30 -24.34
N ALA A 60 -55.05 -26.41 -24.86
CA ALA A 60 -53.61 -26.67 -24.89
C ALA A 60 -52.85 -25.63 -25.73
N GLY A 61 -53.41 -25.22 -26.88
CA GLY A 61 -52.87 -24.14 -27.72
C GLY A 61 -52.82 -22.80 -26.99
N GLU A 62 -53.90 -22.41 -26.33
CA GLU A 62 -53.93 -21.18 -25.51
C GLU A 62 -52.95 -21.22 -24.34
N GLN A 63 -52.80 -22.37 -23.66
CA GLN A 63 -51.81 -22.54 -22.60
C GLN A 63 -50.38 -22.42 -23.14
N ALA A 64 -50.08 -23.02 -24.30
CA ALA A 64 -48.77 -22.90 -24.93
C ALA A 64 -48.48 -21.47 -25.41
N GLU A 65 -49.47 -20.75 -25.93
CA GLU A 65 -49.34 -19.32 -26.28
C GLU A 65 -49.05 -18.47 -25.05
N ARG A 66 -49.79 -18.66 -23.95
CA ARG A 66 -49.52 -17.99 -22.66
C ARG A 66 -48.12 -18.32 -22.15
N GLY A 67 -47.73 -19.59 -22.12
CA GLY A 67 -46.40 -20.00 -21.66
C GLY A 67 -45.27 -19.40 -22.49
N ARG A 68 -45.43 -19.30 -23.82
CA ARG A 68 -44.44 -18.61 -24.69
C ARG A 68 -44.38 -17.11 -24.41
N ALA A 69 -45.52 -16.46 -24.19
CA ALA A 69 -45.58 -15.05 -23.85
C ALA A 69 -44.92 -14.76 -22.49
N GLU A 70 -45.21 -15.58 -21.48
CA GLU A 70 -44.60 -15.53 -20.15
C GLU A 70 -43.09 -15.76 -20.22
N ALA A 71 -42.63 -16.79 -20.92
CA ALA A 71 -41.21 -17.05 -21.12
C ALA A 71 -40.50 -15.87 -21.80
N LYS A 72 -41.09 -15.27 -22.84
CA LYS A 72 -40.54 -14.09 -23.51
C LYS A 72 -40.48 -12.88 -22.57
N HIS A 73 -41.49 -12.69 -21.73
CA HIS A 73 -41.49 -11.63 -20.72
C HIS A 73 -40.40 -11.86 -19.66
N LEU A 74 -40.25 -13.09 -19.16
CA LEU A 74 -39.23 -13.47 -18.20
C LEU A 74 -37.82 -13.26 -18.75
N VAL A 75 -37.54 -13.68 -19.99
CA VAL A 75 -36.23 -13.47 -20.65
C VAL A 75 -35.92 -11.98 -20.73
N LYS A 76 -36.87 -11.14 -21.16
CA LYS A 76 -36.68 -9.68 -21.24
C LYS A 76 -36.43 -9.07 -19.86
N HIS A 77 -37.20 -9.47 -18.86
CA HIS A 77 -37.06 -8.98 -17.50
C HIS A 77 -35.70 -9.39 -16.91
N ALA A 78 -35.29 -10.64 -17.08
CA ALA A 78 -33.99 -11.16 -16.65
C ALA A 78 -32.84 -10.42 -17.33
N ALA A 79 -32.89 -10.22 -18.65
CA ALA A 79 -31.88 -9.48 -19.39
C ALA A 79 -31.75 -8.02 -18.90
N ALA A 80 -32.87 -7.32 -18.72
CA ALA A 80 -32.86 -5.96 -18.20
C ALA A 80 -32.32 -5.89 -16.77
N SER A 81 -32.63 -6.87 -15.92
CA SER A 81 -32.09 -6.97 -14.56
C SER A 81 -30.58 -7.22 -14.57
N ALA A 82 -30.09 -8.13 -15.43
CA ALA A 82 -28.68 -8.41 -15.59
C ALA A 82 -27.90 -7.18 -16.10
N GLN A 83 -28.45 -6.45 -17.08
CA GLN A 83 -27.83 -5.24 -17.60
C GLN A 83 -27.72 -4.14 -16.52
N ARG A 84 -28.76 -3.94 -15.71
CA ARG A 84 -28.72 -2.99 -14.58
C ARG A 84 -27.67 -3.39 -13.55
N ALA A 85 -27.64 -4.67 -13.16
CA ALA A 85 -26.66 -5.19 -12.22
C ALA A 85 -25.23 -5.01 -12.76
N GLN A 86 -24.99 -5.32 -14.04
CA GLN A 86 -23.70 -5.13 -14.69
C GLN A 86 -23.28 -3.65 -14.72
N GLY A 87 -24.21 -2.74 -15.05
CA GLY A 87 -23.95 -1.30 -15.04
C GLY A 87 -23.54 -0.80 -13.65
N TYR A 88 -24.26 -1.25 -12.61
CA TYR A 88 -23.92 -0.94 -11.22
C TYR A 88 -22.55 -1.49 -10.83
N SER A 89 -22.26 -2.77 -11.13
CA SER A 89 -20.96 -3.37 -10.82
C SER A 89 -19.80 -2.66 -11.53
N LYS A 90 -19.96 -2.29 -12.81
CA LYS A 90 -18.94 -1.54 -13.55
C LYS A 90 -18.70 -0.15 -12.96
N ALA A 91 -19.75 0.57 -12.58
CA ALA A 91 -19.63 1.88 -11.95
C ALA A 91 -18.87 1.79 -10.61
N THR A 92 -19.26 0.84 -9.75
CA THR A 92 -18.62 0.64 -8.44
C THR A 92 -17.15 0.18 -8.56
N LEU A 93 -16.85 -0.73 -9.51
CA LEU A 93 -15.46 -1.12 -9.82
C LEU A 93 -14.65 0.06 -10.36
N GLY A 94 -15.26 0.91 -11.20
CA GLY A 94 -14.62 2.12 -11.70
C GLY A 94 -14.21 3.08 -10.58
N GLN A 95 -15.08 3.30 -9.59
CA GLN A 95 -14.74 4.10 -8.41
C GLN A 95 -13.60 3.45 -7.61
N ARG A 96 -13.70 2.14 -7.34
CA ARG A 96 -12.66 1.40 -6.60
C ARG A 96 -11.30 1.46 -7.30
N LEU A 97 -11.25 1.39 -8.64
CA LEU A 97 -10.02 1.54 -9.41
C LEU A 97 -9.37 2.90 -9.20
N GLN A 98 -10.15 3.98 -9.13
CA GLN A 98 -9.64 5.32 -8.82
C GLN A 98 -9.07 5.38 -7.41
N ASP A 99 -9.78 4.81 -6.42
CA ASP A 99 -9.34 4.80 -5.04
C ASP A 99 -8.03 4.00 -4.86
N VAL A 100 -7.95 2.80 -5.45
CA VAL A 100 -6.73 1.97 -5.41
C VAL A 100 -5.57 2.65 -6.14
N HIS A 101 -5.85 3.30 -7.27
CA HIS A 101 -4.83 4.06 -8.00
C HIS A 101 -4.28 5.21 -7.17
N PHE A 102 -5.14 5.96 -6.49
CA PHE A 102 -4.73 7.04 -5.59
C PHE A 102 -3.75 6.52 -4.53
N TRP A 103 -4.11 5.47 -3.80
CA TRP A 103 -3.22 4.89 -2.78
C TRP A 103 -1.91 4.37 -3.36
N ARG A 104 -1.95 3.74 -4.54
CA ARG A 104 -0.74 3.28 -5.24
C ARG A 104 0.21 4.43 -5.56
N VAL A 105 -0.31 5.56 -6.03
CA VAL A 105 0.51 6.73 -6.36
C VAL A 105 1.08 7.39 -5.10
N GLU A 106 0.28 7.56 -4.06
CA GLU A 106 0.75 8.14 -2.79
C GLU A 106 1.81 7.27 -2.11
N LEU A 107 1.59 5.94 -2.04
CA LEU A 107 2.61 5.02 -1.51
C LEU A 107 3.90 5.06 -2.34
N GLN A 108 3.80 5.10 -3.67
CA GLN A 108 4.99 5.19 -4.53
C GLN A 108 5.79 6.46 -4.27
N LYS A 109 5.10 7.60 -4.14
CA LYS A 109 5.71 8.88 -3.79
C LYS A 109 6.44 8.79 -2.45
N GLU A 110 5.77 8.26 -1.42
CA GLU A 110 6.36 8.12 -0.08
C GLU A 110 7.59 7.21 -0.06
N ILE A 111 7.58 6.11 -0.81
CA ILE A 111 8.74 5.22 -0.98
C ILE A 111 9.93 5.97 -1.59
N MET A 112 9.69 6.76 -2.64
CA MET A 112 10.73 7.54 -3.30
C MET A 112 11.29 8.64 -2.38
N GLU A 113 10.44 9.32 -1.63
CA GLU A 113 10.85 10.36 -0.69
C GLU A 113 11.64 9.79 0.50
N LEU A 114 11.22 8.65 1.05
CA LEU A 114 11.98 7.94 2.10
C LEU A 114 13.35 7.48 1.59
N ASP A 115 13.43 6.96 0.37
CA ASP A 115 14.70 6.54 -0.23
C ASP A 115 15.66 7.74 -0.40
N ALA A 116 15.14 8.85 -0.95
CA ALA A 116 15.90 10.08 -1.12
C ALA A 116 16.41 10.62 0.23
N GLU A 117 15.54 10.73 1.24
CA GLU A 117 15.92 11.23 2.57
C GLU A 117 16.90 10.28 3.27
N THR A 118 16.75 8.96 3.10
CA THR A 118 17.70 7.96 3.62
C THR A 118 19.10 8.15 3.02
N ASN A 119 19.18 8.43 1.71
CA ASN A 119 20.45 8.70 1.05
C ASN A 119 21.09 10.01 1.54
N LEU A 120 20.28 11.05 1.77
CA LEU A 120 20.75 12.31 2.35
C LEU A 120 21.29 12.12 3.77
N LEU A 121 20.59 11.36 4.62
CA LEU A 121 21.03 11.08 5.98
C LEU A 121 22.28 10.19 5.99
N ALA A 122 22.40 9.23 5.08
CA ALA A 122 23.61 8.42 4.91
C ALA A 122 24.83 9.28 4.53
N ALA A 123 24.66 10.28 3.67
CA ALA A 123 25.72 11.22 3.35
C ALA A 123 26.15 12.06 4.57
N GLN A 124 25.20 12.49 5.42
CA GLN A 124 25.52 13.19 6.68
C GLN A 124 26.22 12.28 7.69
N LYS A 125 25.82 11.00 7.80
CA LYS A 125 26.53 10.01 8.62
C LYS A 125 27.98 9.85 8.18
N LEU A 126 28.24 9.73 6.87
CA LEU A 126 29.61 9.67 6.35
C LEU A 126 30.41 10.94 6.69
N ARG A 127 29.75 12.10 6.66
CA ARG A 127 30.39 13.37 7.05
C ARG A 127 30.77 13.39 8.53
N LEU A 128 29.93 12.85 9.42
CA LEU A 128 30.27 12.67 10.84
C LEU A 128 31.46 11.72 11.03
N GLU A 129 31.49 10.60 10.31
CA GLU A 129 32.60 9.64 10.38
C GLU A 129 33.92 10.31 9.97
N ARG A 130 33.91 11.07 8.88
CA ARG A 130 35.08 11.86 8.45
C ARG A 130 35.47 12.93 9.47
N ALA A 131 34.51 13.60 10.09
CA ALA A 131 34.78 14.58 11.14
C ALA A 131 35.43 13.91 12.36
N LEU A 132 34.97 12.71 12.74
CA LEU A 132 35.55 11.92 13.81
C LEU A 132 36.99 11.51 13.48
N ASP A 133 37.23 10.97 12.29
CA ASP A 133 38.57 10.59 11.83
C ASP A 133 39.54 11.79 11.82
N ALA A 134 39.05 12.97 11.41
CA ALA A 134 39.85 14.19 11.39
C ALA A 134 40.33 14.65 12.77
N THR A 135 39.70 14.19 13.87
CA THR A 135 40.15 14.50 15.23
C THR A 135 41.32 13.63 15.70
N GLU A 136 41.65 12.54 15.00
CA GLU A 136 42.69 11.59 15.43
C GLU A 136 44.06 12.25 15.53
N VAL A 137 44.49 12.91 14.45
CA VAL A 137 45.82 13.53 14.38
C VAL A 137 45.95 14.67 15.41
N PRO A 138 45.02 15.63 15.52
CA PRO A 138 45.06 16.64 16.56
C PRO A 138 45.16 16.05 17.97
N TYR A 139 44.39 14.99 18.26
CA TYR A 139 44.42 14.34 19.56
C TYR A 139 45.81 13.77 19.86
N SER A 140 46.39 12.99 18.93
CA SER A 140 47.75 12.44 19.10
C SER A 140 48.80 13.53 19.32
N VAL A 141 48.72 14.63 18.56
CA VAL A 141 49.64 15.76 18.71
C VAL A 141 49.54 16.39 20.09
N VAL A 142 48.33 16.58 20.62
CA VAL A 142 48.14 17.14 21.97
C VAL A 142 48.74 16.22 23.04
N ILE A 143 48.52 14.91 22.93
CA ILE A 143 49.10 13.92 23.85
C ILE A 143 50.62 13.92 23.77
N ASP A 144 51.21 13.89 22.58
CA ASP A 144 52.67 13.93 22.39
C ASP A 144 53.28 15.22 22.98
N ASN A 145 52.59 16.35 22.85
CA ASN A 145 53.04 17.61 23.45
C ASN A 145 53.01 17.56 24.98
N LEU A 146 51.97 16.97 25.58
CA LEU A 146 51.90 16.76 27.03
C LEU A 146 53.03 15.84 27.52
N GLU A 147 53.30 14.73 26.83
CA GLU A 147 54.41 13.83 27.17
C GLU A 147 55.78 14.53 27.06
N CYS A 148 55.98 15.37 26.05
CA CYS A 148 57.20 16.18 25.93
C CYS A 148 57.38 17.10 27.14
N ARG A 149 56.29 17.66 27.67
CA ARG A 149 56.33 18.53 28.85
C ARG A 149 56.65 17.78 30.13
N GLU A 150 56.18 16.54 30.27
CA GLU A 150 56.51 15.67 31.41
C GLU A 150 58.00 15.27 31.47
N ARG A 151 58.70 15.33 30.32
CA ARG A 151 60.13 14.99 30.23
C ARG A 151 61.07 16.15 30.58
N ARG A 152 60.54 17.34 30.91
CA ARG A 152 61.32 18.50 31.35
C ARG A 152 62.12 18.17 32.61
N GLN A 153 63.34 18.68 32.71
CA GLN A 153 64.20 18.44 33.87
C GLN A 153 63.92 19.46 34.98
N PRO A 154 64.01 19.10 36.27
CA PRO A 154 63.96 20.08 37.35
C PRO A 154 65.08 21.14 37.19
N PRO A 155 64.81 22.45 37.37
CA PRO A 155 63.60 23.06 37.92
C PRO A 155 62.48 23.39 36.91
N ASP A 156 62.67 23.13 35.61
CA ASP A 156 61.73 23.50 34.54
C ASP A 156 60.51 22.55 34.40
N LEU A 157 60.48 21.47 35.19
CA LEU A 157 59.32 20.59 35.32
C LEU A 157 58.21 21.28 36.12
N VAL A 158 57.43 22.11 35.44
CA VAL A 158 56.35 22.91 36.04
C VAL A 158 55.06 22.85 35.22
N ILE A 159 53.93 22.89 35.91
CA ILE A 159 52.61 23.01 35.28
C ILE A 159 52.36 24.48 34.93
N ASP A 160 52.67 24.85 33.70
CA ASP A 160 52.47 26.20 33.17
C ASP A 160 51.17 26.32 32.36
N GLU A 161 50.93 27.51 31.83
CA GLU A 161 49.71 27.80 31.10
C GLU A 161 49.60 26.97 29.81
N VAL A 162 50.72 26.64 29.15
CA VAL A 162 50.71 25.79 27.95
C VAL A 162 50.21 24.39 28.31
N GLU A 163 50.72 23.80 29.39
CA GLU A 163 50.27 22.48 29.85
C GLU A 163 48.78 22.48 30.20
N ARG A 164 48.30 23.55 30.86
CA ARG A 164 46.86 23.70 31.16
C ARG A 164 46.00 23.79 29.92
N GLN A 165 46.43 24.55 28.90
CA GLN A 165 45.67 24.69 27.67
C GLN A 165 45.70 23.42 26.81
N LEU A 166 46.81 22.67 26.82
CA LEU A 166 46.90 21.35 26.17
C LEU A 166 46.00 20.32 26.86
N MET A 167 45.93 20.30 28.19
CA MET A 167 44.98 19.41 28.91
C MET A 167 43.52 19.71 28.53
N LYS A 168 43.14 21.00 28.49
CA LYS A 168 41.80 21.42 28.02
C LYS A 168 41.53 21.01 26.58
N GLU A 169 42.53 21.11 25.69
CA GLU A 169 42.41 20.68 24.30
C GLU A 169 42.20 19.17 24.18
N ALA A 170 42.95 18.36 24.96
CA ALA A 170 42.77 16.91 24.99
C ALA A 170 41.37 16.51 25.46
N ASP A 171 40.89 17.15 26.54
CA ASP A 171 39.55 16.92 27.08
C ASP A 171 38.46 17.31 26.07
N LEU A 172 38.57 18.49 25.46
CA LEU A 172 37.63 18.96 24.44
C LEU A 172 37.57 18.02 23.24
N ILE A 173 38.72 17.58 22.72
CA ILE A 173 38.76 16.66 21.58
C ILE A 173 38.10 15.32 21.96
N ARG A 174 38.34 14.81 23.18
CA ARG A 174 37.68 13.59 23.67
C ARG A 174 36.16 13.74 23.75
N ASP A 175 35.67 14.84 24.30
CA ASP A 175 34.24 15.12 24.44
C ASP A 175 33.55 15.24 23.07
N ILE A 176 34.20 15.92 22.11
CA ILE A 176 33.74 16.02 20.72
C ILE A 176 33.70 14.64 20.06
N ARG A 177 34.75 13.82 20.21
CA ARG A 177 34.79 12.46 19.66
C ARG A 177 33.63 11.61 20.17
N ASP A 178 33.34 11.68 21.46
CA ASP A 178 32.24 10.93 22.06
C ASP A 178 30.87 11.44 21.62
N LEU A 179 30.70 12.76 21.44
CA LEU A 179 29.51 13.34 20.84
C LEU A 179 29.31 12.82 19.40
N LEU A 180 30.34 12.92 18.55
CA LEU A 180 30.28 12.46 17.16
C LEU A 180 29.93 10.97 17.06
N LYS A 181 30.55 10.10 17.89
CA LYS A 181 30.23 8.66 17.94
C LYS A 181 28.76 8.41 18.29
N ARG A 182 28.23 9.09 19.32
CA ARG A 182 26.81 8.97 19.71
C ARG A 182 25.89 9.38 18.56
N THR A 183 26.21 10.48 17.88
CA THR A 183 25.40 10.98 16.76
C THR A 183 25.48 10.06 15.54
N ILE A 184 26.63 9.42 15.27
CA ILE A 184 26.75 8.39 14.21
C ILE A 184 25.81 7.21 14.49
N ILE A 185 25.72 6.75 15.74
CA ILE A 185 24.82 5.66 16.14
C ILE A 185 23.34 6.08 15.96
N GLN A 186 23.00 7.31 16.33
CA GLN A 186 21.66 7.86 16.10
C GLN A 186 21.31 7.90 14.61
N ALA A 187 22.22 8.41 13.76
CA ALA A 187 22.04 8.44 12.31
C ALA A 187 21.89 7.02 11.72
N ALA A 188 22.71 6.06 12.15
CA ALA A 188 22.60 4.68 11.72
C ALA A 188 21.25 4.05 12.11
N THR A 189 20.77 4.34 13.32
CA THR A 189 19.48 3.85 13.81
C THR A 189 18.32 4.43 13.00
N GLN A 190 18.34 5.73 12.72
CA GLN A 190 17.32 6.40 11.93
C GLN A 190 17.32 5.90 10.46
N ILE A 191 18.49 5.70 9.85
CA ILE A 191 18.61 5.08 8.51
C ILE A 191 17.94 3.71 8.48
N ARG A 192 18.13 2.89 9.51
CA ARG A 192 17.47 1.59 9.62
C ARG A 192 15.96 1.74 9.76
N SER A 193 15.49 2.69 10.57
CA SER A 193 14.06 2.98 10.74
C SER A 193 13.41 3.36 9.40
N ASN A 194 14.03 4.27 8.65
CA ASN A 194 13.56 4.67 7.32
C ASN A 194 13.47 3.48 6.35
N ARG A 195 14.47 2.58 6.36
CA ARG A 195 14.49 1.40 5.48
C ARG A 195 13.36 0.42 5.82
N ILE A 196 13.12 0.18 7.10
CA ILE A 196 12.00 -0.67 7.54
C ILE A 196 10.67 -0.05 7.11
N GLN A 197 10.51 1.26 7.30
CA GLN A 197 9.27 1.92 6.92
C GLN A 197 9.06 1.99 5.41
N LYS A 198 10.14 2.12 4.64
CA LYS A 198 10.12 2.00 3.18
C LYS A 198 9.65 0.62 2.75
N GLU A 199 10.18 -0.45 3.34
CA GLU A 199 9.76 -1.84 3.06
C GLU A 199 8.27 -2.05 3.36
N ASN A 200 7.77 -1.53 4.49
CA ASN A 200 6.34 -1.58 4.82
C ASN A 200 5.48 -0.89 3.75
N CYS A 201 5.92 0.26 3.24
CA CYS A 201 5.22 0.96 2.16
C CYS A 201 5.30 0.19 0.83
N GLU A 202 6.43 -0.45 0.53
CA GLU A 202 6.62 -1.28 -0.67
C GLU A 202 5.72 -2.52 -0.68
N LEU A 203 5.56 -3.18 0.48
CA LEU A 203 4.63 -4.30 0.64
C LEU A 203 3.18 -3.86 0.38
N ASP A 204 2.74 -2.77 1.03
CA ASP A 204 1.40 -2.23 0.80
C ASP A 204 1.20 -1.80 -0.66
N TRP A 205 2.21 -1.15 -1.26
CA TRP A 205 2.18 -0.75 -2.65
C TRP A 205 2.03 -1.94 -3.60
N SER A 206 2.75 -3.04 -3.34
CA SER A 206 2.64 -4.29 -4.11
C SER A 206 1.21 -4.84 -4.05
N ASP A 207 0.59 -4.87 -2.88
CA ASP A 207 -0.80 -5.31 -2.71
C ASP A 207 -1.77 -4.41 -3.50
N LYS A 208 -1.54 -3.09 -3.50
CA LYS A 208 -2.34 -2.14 -4.30
C LYS A 208 -2.15 -2.34 -5.81
N VAL A 209 -0.93 -2.64 -6.27
CA VAL A 209 -0.64 -2.94 -7.68
C VAL A 209 -1.37 -4.20 -8.13
N GLU A 210 -1.28 -5.27 -7.37
CA GLU A 210 -1.96 -6.53 -7.68
C GLU A 210 -3.48 -6.35 -7.70
N THR A 211 -4.03 -5.71 -6.65
CA THR A 211 -5.47 -5.41 -6.56
C THR A 211 -5.95 -4.59 -7.75
N TYR A 212 -5.20 -3.56 -8.13
CA TYR A 212 -5.53 -2.72 -9.29
C TYR A 212 -5.59 -3.55 -10.58
N HIS A 213 -4.62 -4.44 -10.81
CA HIS A 213 -4.58 -5.27 -12.01
C HIS A 213 -5.75 -6.27 -12.06
N ILE A 214 -6.11 -6.85 -10.91
CA ILE A 214 -7.28 -7.73 -10.81
C ILE A 214 -8.55 -6.94 -11.16
N ASP A 215 -8.74 -5.77 -10.56
CA ASP A 215 -9.95 -4.95 -10.76
C ASP A 215 -10.05 -4.42 -12.21
N ASP A 216 -8.92 -4.03 -12.82
CA ASP A 216 -8.82 -3.57 -14.20
C ASP A 216 -9.15 -4.69 -15.20
N LYS A 217 -8.77 -5.93 -14.90
CA LYS A 217 -9.23 -7.08 -15.67
C LYS A 217 -10.72 -7.34 -15.47
N CYS A 218 -11.21 -7.21 -14.23
CA CYS A 218 -12.60 -7.49 -13.88
C CYS A 218 -13.60 -6.53 -14.54
N ILE A 219 -13.26 -5.24 -14.67
CA ILE A 219 -14.15 -4.26 -15.32
C ILE A 219 -14.38 -4.57 -16.80
N GLY A 220 -13.45 -5.29 -17.45
CA GLY A 220 -13.56 -5.77 -18.82
C GLY A 220 -14.56 -6.91 -19.01
N TYR A 221 -14.94 -7.64 -17.95
CA TYR A 221 -15.87 -8.76 -18.07
C TYR A 221 -17.31 -8.31 -18.39
N CYS A 222 -17.99 -9.13 -19.17
CA CYS A 222 -19.39 -8.93 -19.56
C CYS A 222 -20.14 -10.26 -19.69
N ALA A 223 -21.47 -10.18 -19.88
CA ALA A 223 -22.31 -11.36 -20.03
C ALA A 223 -21.90 -12.28 -21.19
N ASP A 224 -21.23 -11.74 -22.21
CA ASP A 224 -20.73 -12.49 -23.38
C ASP A 224 -19.34 -13.11 -23.15
N SER A 225 -18.74 -12.92 -21.96
CA SER A 225 -17.41 -13.44 -21.64
C SER A 225 -17.44 -14.95 -21.47
N THR A 226 -16.79 -15.68 -22.37
CA THR A 226 -16.77 -17.16 -22.40
C THR A 226 -15.94 -17.80 -21.28
N ASN A 227 -15.10 -17.03 -20.60
CA ASN A 227 -14.20 -17.51 -19.54
C ASN A 227 -14.70 -17.18 -18.12
N VAL A 228 -16.01 -16.95 -17.95
CA VAL A 228 -16.63 -16.65 -16.65
C VAL A 228 -17.53 -17.81 -16.26
N GLN A 229 -17.30 -18.38 -15.07
CA GLN A 229 -18.09 -19.48 -14.52
C GLN A 229 -18.43 -19.19 -13.06
N PHE A 230 -19.59 -19.68 -12.60
CA PHE A 230 -19.96 -19.59 -11.19
C PHE A 230 -19.08 -20.55 -10.36
N HIS A 231 -18.40 -20.02 -9.34
CA HIS A 231 -17.65 -20.83 -8.39
C HIS A 231 -18.36 -20.86 -7.04
N PRO A 232 -18.62 -22.03 -6.42
CA PRO A 232 -19.38 -22.14 -5.16
C PRO A 232 -18.83 -21.31 -3.99
N SER A 233 -17.54 -20.98 -4.00
CA SER A 233 -16.89 -20.18 -2.96
C SER A 233 -16.88 -18.67 -3.23
N SER A 234 -17.40 -18.19 -4.36
CA SER A 234 -17.33 -16.76 -4.76
C SER A 234 -18.04 -15.78 -3.81
N VAL A 235 -18.81 -16.27 -2.84
CA VAL A 235 -19.62 -15.45 -1.91
C VAL A 235 -19.16 -15.62 -0.45
N LYS A 236 -18.06 -16.35 -0.20
CA LYS A 236 -17.53 -16.52 1.16
C LYS A 236 -16.66 -15.33 1.52
N PHE A 237 -17.12 -14.52 2.46
CA PHE A 237 -16.29 -13.53 3.14
C PHE A 237 -15.62 -14.22 4.33
N GLU A 238 -14.29 -14.17 4.40
CA GLU A 238 -13.57 -14.67 5.56
C GLU A 238 -13.68 -13.68 6.72
N GLU A 239 -13.71 -14.17 7.97
CA GLU A 239 -13.86 -13.33 9.17
C GLU A 239 -12.69 -12.33 9.36
N ASN A 240 -11.53 -12.63 8.77
CA ASN A 240 -10.33 -11.81 8.79
C ASN A 240 -10.18 -10.91 7.54
N ALA A 241 -11.18 -10.85 6.66
CA ALA A 241 -11.11 -10.04 5.45
C ALA A 241 -11.11 -8.55 5.78
N SER A 242 -10.32 -7.78 5.04
CA SER A 242 -10.28 -6.33 5.15
C SER A 242 -11.58 -5.70 4.62
N THR A 243 -12.00 -4.63 5.28
CA THR A 243 -13.06 -3.74 4.76
C THR A 243 -12.45 -2.65 3.88
N PRO A 244 -13.20 -2.02 2.97
CA PRO A 244 -12.70 -0.87 2.20
C PRO A 244 -12.15 0.24 3.10
N LYS A 245 -12.78 0.48 4.26
CA LYS A 245 -12.34 1.46 5.25
C LYS A 245 -11.02 1.06 5.90
N SER A 246 -10.90 -0.18 6.38
CA SER A 246 -9.65 -0.64 7.01
C SER A 246 -8.50 -0.74 6.02
N TRP A 247 -8.79 -1.03 4.74
CA TRP A 247 -7.80 -1.06 3.67
C TRP A 247 -7.23 0.33 3.37
N ALA A 248 -8.09 1.35 3.29
CA ALA A 248 -7.66 2.73 3.14
C ALA A 248 -6.91 3.24 4.39
N GLN A 249 -7.39 2.89 5.59
CA GLN A 249 -6.73 3.26 6.83
C GLN A 249 -5.32 2.68 6.92
N PHE A 250 -5.12 1.42 6.51
CA PHE A 250 -3.81 0.79 6.53
C PHE A 250 -2.78 1.58 5.70
N SER A 251 -3.15 1.97 4.48
CA SER A 251 -2.27 2.79 3.63
C SER A 251 -2.05 4.18 4.19
N HIS A 252 -3.10 4.80 4.76
CA HIS A 252 -2.95 6.08 5.43
C HIS A 252 -1.99 6.01 6.63
N ASP A 253 -2.08 4.98 7.46
CA ASP A 253 -1.21 4.79 8.62
C ASP A 253 0.25 4.55 8.21
N ASN A 254 0.48 3.79 7.12
CA ASN A 254 1.81 3.59 6.56
C ASN A 254 2.43 4.89 6.04
N ILE A 255 1.64 5.70 5.32
CA ILE A 255 2.07 7.02 4.83
C ILE A 255 2.37 7.94 6.02
N SER A 256 1.51 8.01 7.04
CA SER A 256 1.74 8.87 8.19
C SER A 256 3.01 8.50 8.96
N ARG A 257 3.29 7.20 9.11
CA ARG A 257 4.55 6.71 9.70
C ARG A 257 5.76 7.05 8.82
N ALA A 258 5.64 6.92 7.50
CA ALA A 258 6.70 7.34 6.56
C ALA A 258 7.04 8.83 6.71
N GLU A 259 6.02 9.68 6.79
CA GLU A 259 6.17 11.12 7.03
C GLU A 259 6.88 11.43 8.37
N GLN A 260 6.54 10.70 9.43
CA GLN A 260 7.19 10.85 10.74
C GLN A 260 8.69 10.49 10.68
N GLU A 261 9.04 9.37 10.06
CA GLU A 261 10.44 8.94 9.90
C GLU A 261 11.25 9.92 9.01
N LYS A 262 10.63 10.45 7.94
CA LYS A 262 11.24 11.51 7.12
C LYS A 262 11.50 12.77 7.95
N LEU A 263 10.52 13.23 8.75
CA LEU A 263 10.67 14.42 9.58
C LEU A 263 11.79 14.24 10.62
N ALA A 264 11.84 13.09 11.28
CA ALA A 264 12.91 12.76 12.23
C ALA A 264 14.28 12.79 11.55
N SER A 265 14.38 12.27 10.32
CA SER A 265 15.62 12.30 9.52
C SER A 265 16.05 13.72 9.16
N VAL A 266 15.12 14.56 8.72
CA VAL A 266 15.39 15.97 8.40
C VAL A 266 15.89 16.74 9.64
N GLN A 267 15.25 16.54 10.79
CA GLN A 267 15.66 17.15 12.05
C GLN A 267 17.05 16.68 12.48
N LEU A 268 17.33 15.38 12.36
CA LEU A 268 18.63 14.81 12.68
C LEU A 268 19.72 15.37 11.77
N ARG A 269 19.48 15.54 10.46
CA ARG A 269 20.46 16.18 9.56
C ARG A 269 20.77 17.62 9.96
N SER A 270 19.77 18.40 10.36
CA SER A 270 19.97 19.76 10.87
C SER A 270 20.82 19.76 12.15
N LEU A 271 20.53 18.86 13.08
CA LEU A 271 21.33 18.67 14.30
C LEU A 271 22.77 18.29 13.97
N ILE A 272 22.99 17.37 13.02
CA ILE A 272 24.33 16.95 12.58
C ILE A 272 25.13 18.13 12.05
N ASN A 273 24.51 18.99 11.23
CA ASN A 273 25.18 20.18 10.71
C ASN A 273 25.64 21.12 11.83
N ASN A 274 24.79 21.34 12.84
CA ASN A 274 25.12 22.19 13.99
C ASN A 274 26.27 21.57 14.81
N ILE A 275 26.20 20.27 15.12
CA ILE A 275 27.26 19.58 15.86
C ILE A 275 28.61 19.71 15.16
N ILE A 276 28.66 19.51 13.84
CA ILE A 276 29.91 19.64 13.08
C ILE A 276 30.42 21.08 13.09
N HIS A 277 29.53 22.06 12.97
CA HIS A 277 29.88 23.47 13.02
C HIS A 277 30.45 23.87 14.38
N ASP A 278 29.71 23.58 15.45
CA ASP A 278 30.06 23.95 16.82
C ASP A 278 31.38 23.26 17.23
N ALA A 279 31.53 21.96 16.96
CA ALA A 279 32.77 21.23 17.22
C ALA A 279 33.98 21.83 16.48
N SER A 280 33.79 22.28 15.24
CA SER A 280 34.87 22.93 14.47
C SER A 280 35.25 24.29 15.07
N GLU A 281 34.27 25.06 15.53
CA GLU A 281 34.51 26.36 16.15
C GLU A 281 35.19 26.22 17.51
N ASP A 282 34.73 25.30 18.35
CA ASP A 282 35.33 25.02 19.66
C ASP A 282 36.79 24.60 19.54
N LEU A 283 37.10 23.68 18.61
CA LEU A 283 38.49 23.26 18.34
C LEU A 283 39.34 24.42 17.81
N ARG A 284 38.78 25.28 16.97
CA ARG A 284 39.48 26.46 16.44
C ARG A 284 39.81 27.46 17.55
N MET A 285 38.86 27.71 18.46
CA MET A 285 39.07 28.59 19.61
C MET A 285 40.11 28.00 20.57
N GLN A 286 40.03 26.71 20.88
CA GLN A 286 40.98 26.07 21.79
C GLN A 286 42.40 26.03 21.22
N ARG A 287 42.54 25.75 19.92
CA ARG A 287 43.84 25.85 19.22
C ARG A 287 44.43 27.25 19.32
N ALA A 288 43.61 28.30 19.19
CA ALA A 288 44.08 29.68 19.32
C ALA A 288 44.58 29.97 20.73
N ALA A 289 43.86 29.50 21.76
CA ALA A 289 44.28 29.64 23.16
C ALA A 289 45.61 28.90 23.45
N VAL A 290 45.79 27.70 22.91
CA VAL A 290 47.04 26.94 23.02
C VAL A 290 48.18 27.66 22.33
N SER A 291 47.95 28.17 21.11
CA SER A 291 48.96 28.91 20.35
C SER A 291 49.41 30.18 21.09
N GLU A 292 48.47 30.93 21.65
CA GLU A 292 48.76 32.13 22.46
C GLU A 292 49.56 31.79 23.73
N ALA A 293 49.21 30.69 24.41
CA ALA A 293 49.96 30.22 25.57
C ALA A 293 51.41 29.85 25.19
N PHE A 294 51.61 29.16 24.07
CA PHE A 294 52.95 28.83 23.55
C PHE A 294 53.75 30.11 23.23
N ASP A 295 53.14 31.08 22.53
CA ASP A 295 53.80 32.35 22.19
C ASP A 295 54.16 33.17 23.43
N SER A 296 53.33 33.15 24.48
CA SER A 296 53.66 33.77 25.77
C SER A 296 54.84 33.07 26.43
N HIS A 297 54.82 31.73 26.48
CA HIS A 297 55.87 30.95 27.12
C HIS A 297 57.22 31.11 26.41
N CYS A 298 57.26 31.13 25.07
CA CYS A 298 58.48 31.41 24.32
C CYS A 298 59.06 32.79 24.66
N ARG A 299 58.21 33.83 24.74
CA ARG A 299 58.64 35.18 25.14
C ARG A 299 59.19 35.22 26.56
N GLU A 300 58.58 34.49 27.49
CA GLU A 300 59.06 34.37 28.87
C GLU A 300 60.42 33.68 28.94
N LEU A 301 60.62 32.59 28.21
CA LEU A 301 61.90 31.88 28.13
C LEU A 301 62.99 32.73 27.50
N ASP A 302 62.69 33.46 26.42
CA ASP A 302 63.65 34.38 25.79
C ASP A 302 64.07 35.50 26.75
N GLN A 303 63.12 36.08 27.49
CA GLN A 303 63.43 37.08 28.51
C GLN A 303 64.27 36.51 29.66
N ALA A 304 63.95 35.30 30.13
CA ALA A 304 64.72 34.63 31.17
C ALA A 304 66.17 34.37 30.71
N LYS A 305 66.34 33.87 29.49
CA LYS A 305 67.64 33.68 28.86
C LYS A 305 68.44 34.98 28.76
N LEU A 306 67.84 36.05 28.23
CA LEU A 306 68.51 37.37 28.10
C LEU A 306 68.97 37.91 29.45
N ARG A 307 68.17 37.73 30.51
CA ARG A 307 68.55 38.12 31.89
C ARG A 307 69.74 37.31 32.40
N LEU A 308 69.75 36.00 32.18
CA LEU A 308 70.86 35.13 32.57
C LEU A 308 72.15 35.48 31.81
N GLU A 309 72.07 35.71 30.50
CA GLU A 309 73.21 36.13 29.68
C GLU A 309 73.77 37.49 30.13
N SER A 310 72.90 38.44 30.46
CA SER A 310 73.31 39.75 30.97
C SER A 310 74.02 39.67 32.33
N HIS A 311 73.55 38.81 33.23
CA HIS A 311 74.19 38.58 34.52
C HIS A 311 75.55 37.87 34.38
N LEU A 312 75.72 37.05 33.33
CA LEU A 312 76.98 36.33 33.09
C LEU A 312 78.07 37.22 32.50
N GLN A 313 77.71 38.37 31.93
CA GLN A 313 78.63 39.37 31.39
C GLN A 313 79.11 40.40 32.45
N GLN A 314 78.58 40.35 33.67
CA GLN A 314 79.00 41.16 34.82
C GLN A 314 79.98 40.41 35.71
#